data_AF-A0A660L001-F1
#
_entry.id   AF-A0A660L001-F1
#
_cell.length_a   1.000
_cell.length_b   1.000
_cell.length_c   1.000
_cell.angle_alpha   90.00
_cell.angle_beta   90.00
_cell.angle_gamma   90.00
#
_symmetry.space_group_name_H-M   'P 1'
#
loop_
_entity.id
_entity.type
_entity.pdbx_description
1 polymer ?
#
loop_
_entity_poly.entity_id
_entity_poly.type
_entity_poly.pdbx_seq_one_letter_code
_entity_poly.pdbx_strand_id
1 'polypeptide(L)'
;MTAMDPYAVLGVRPGSAEAEVVAAYREAAKRWHPDRAGAEGEDRMAELNAAYDLARAAAQHGSRAPVEPDADAAGPGAPKGPGHWLIPALRLALGPELLGHLFPGEDVRLVTPTSTWASPRAILAVTDRRLLWLLDDAPVARVHSLTFRNVAEVKTRVRRKRAHMTVRTLAGRRHVFHDLRPHTAATIEQHVLA
;
A
#
# COMPACT_ATOMS: atom_id res chain seq x y z
N MET A 1 13.56 -6.75 -3.84
CA MET A 1 12.53 -7.73 -4.24
C MET A 1 11.80 -7.12 -5.43
N THR A 2 11.90 -7.76 -6.59
CA THR A 2 11.30 -7.29 -7.85
C THR A 2 9.81 -7.07 -7.62
N ALA A 3 9.34 -5.84 -7.85
CA ALA A 3 7.96 -5.47 -7.57
C ALA A 3 7.01 -6.42 -8.33
N MET A 4 6.27 -7.23 -7.56
CA MET A 4 5.42 -8.28 -8.10
C MET A 4 4.18 -7.70 -8.77
N ASP A 5 3.73 -8.33 -9.85
CA ASP A 5 2.38 -8.14 -10.37
C ASP A 5 1.37 -8.75 -9.38
N PRO A 6 0.52 -7.93 -8.72
CA PRO A 6 -0.40 -8.43 -7.71
C PRO A 6 -1.42 -9.41 -8.27
N TYR A 7 -1.84 -9.25 -9.53
CA TYR A 7 -2.84 -10.11 -10.14
C TYR A 7 -2.24 -11.49 -10.46
N ALA A 8 -1.00 -11.51 -10.95
CA ALA A 8 -0.26 -12.75 -11.17
C ALA A 8 -0.02 -13.53 -9.86
N VAL A 9 0.35 -12.84 -8.77
CA VAL A 9 0.55 -13.47 -7.45
C VAL A 9 -0.74 -14.07 -6.90
N LEU A 10 -1.86 -13.38 -7.09
CA LEU A 10 -3.18 -13.84 -6.67
C LEU A 10 -3.78 -14.88 -7.62
N GLY A 11 -3.21 -15.08 -8.81
CA GLY A 11 -3.71 -16.00 -9.82
C GLY A 11 -4.99 -15.53 -10.52
N VAL A 12 -5.19 -14.22 -10.64
CA VAL A 12 -6.36 -13.59 -11.29
C VAL A 12 -5.93 -12.71 -12.46
N ARG A 13 -6.87 -12.28 -13.28
CA ARG A 13 -6.57 -11.37 -14.39
C ARG A 13 -6.45 -9.92 -13.90
N PRO A 14 -5.61 -9.09 -14.53
CA PRO A 14 -5.66 -7.65 -14.32
C PRO A 14 -7.07 -7.12 -14.60
N GLY A 15 -7.61 -6.30 -13.69
CA GLY A 15 -8.98 -5.78 -13.81
C GLY A 15 -10.09 -6.75 -13.38
N SER A 16 -9.75 -7.92 -12.81
CA SER A 16 -10.72 -8.81 -12.17
C SER A 16 -11.57 -8.09 -11.12
N ALA A 17 -12.84 -8.48 -11.00
CA ALA A 17 -13.76 -7.89 -10.04
C ALA A 17 -13.28 -8.09 -8.59
N GLU A 18 -13.60 -7.17 -7.69
CA GLU A 18 -13.17 -7.24 -6.29
C GLU A 18 -13.53 -8.58 -5.63
N ALA A 19 -14.73 -9.10 -5.91
CA ALA A 19 -15.16 -10.40 -5.40
C ALA A 19 -14.26 -11.57 -5.84
N GLU A 20 -13.76 -11.53 -7.08
CA GLU A 20 -12.84 -12.53 -7.63
C GLU A 20 -11.46 -12.42 -6.96
N VAL A 21 -10.94 -11.20 -6.82
CA VAL A 21 -9.68 -10.92 -6.10
C VAL A 21 -9.75 -11.42 -4.65
N VAL A 22 -10.87 -11.19 -3.96
CA VAL A 22 -11.13 -11.66 -2.59
C VAL A 22 -11.20 -13.19 -2.52
N ALA A 23 -11.88 -13.83 -3.47
CA ALA A 23 -12.02 -15.28 -3.51
C ALA A 23 -10.66 -15.96 -3.75
N ALA A 24 -9.92 -15.49 -4.75
CA ALA A 24 -8.60 -16.02 -5.08
C ALA A 24 -7.61 -15.88 -3.93
N TYR A 25 -7.59 -14.70 -3.27
CA TYR A 25 -6.78 -14.49 -2.07
C TYR A 25 -7.13 -15.47 -0.94
N ARG A 26 -8.44 -15.70 -0.69
CA ARG A 26 -8.87 -16.62 0.38
C ARG A 26 -8.43 -18.06 0.10
N GLU A 27 -8.55 -18.53 -1.14
CA GLU A 27 -8.13 -19.88 -1.51
C GLU A 27 -6.60 -20.03 -1.43
N ALA A 28 -5.85 -19.05 -1.93
CA ALA A 28 -4.40 -19.04 -1.83
C ALA A 28 -3.93 -19.01 -0.36
N ALA A 29 -4.54 -18.17 0.49
CA ALA A 29 -4.20 -18.09 1.91
C ALA A 29 -4.49 -19.39 2.68
N LYS A 30 -5.55 -20.13 2.32
CA LYS A 30 -5.84 -21.45 2.92
C LYS A 30 -4.79 -22.50 2.54
N ARG A 31 -4.26 -22.41 1.31
CA ARG A 31 -3.24 -23.33 0.79
C ARG A 31 -1.87 -23.05 1.41
N TRP A 32 -1.51 -21.79 1.53
CA TRP A 32 -0.19 -21.34 1.99
C TRP A 32 -0.16 -20.90 3.45
N HIS A 33 -1.16 -21.27 4.26
CA HIS A 33 -1.17 -20.91 5.67
C HIS A 33 0.09 -21.47 6.38
N PRO A 34 0.80 -20.69 7.21
CA PRO A 34 2.04 -21.14 7.86
C PRO A 34 1.83 -22.41 8.71
N ASP A 35 0.68 -22.56 9.39
CA ASP A 35 0.35 -23.79 10.11
C ASP A 35 0.31 -25.05 9.22
N ARG A 36 0.12 -24.89 7.90
CA ARG A 36 0.07 -26.00 6.93
C ARG A 36 1.37 -26.14 6.15
N ALA A 37 1.99 -25.03 5.77
CA ALA A 37 3.11 -24.98 4.84
C ALA A 37 4.45 -24.59 5.50
N GLY A 38 4.48 -24.38 6.82
CA GLY A 38 5.69 -24.02 7.56
C GLY A 38 6.30 -22.70 7.10
N ALA A 39 7.63 -22.62 7.08
CA ALA A 39 8.38 -21.40 6.73
C ALA A 39 8.10 -20.94 5.28
N GLU A 40 7.95 -21.87 4.33
CA GLU A 40 7.58 -21.51 2.95
C GLU A 40 6.20 -20.85 2.88
N GLY A 41 5.28 -21.28 3.76
CA GLY A 41 3.98 -20.63 3.94
C GLY A 41 4.09 -19.19 4.42
N GLU A 42 5.07 -18.86 5.25
CA GLU A 42 5.27 -17.50 5.77
C GLU A 42 5.64 -16.52 4.64
N ASP A 43 6.65 -16.86 3.83
CA ASP A 43 7.09 -16.04 2.71
C ASP A 43 5.99 -15.89 1.65
N ARG A 44 5.33 -17.00 1.28
CA ARG A 44 4.22 -16.97 0.30
C ARG A 44 3.03 -16.18 0.83
N MET A 45 2.74 -16.26 2.12
CA MET A 45 1.66 -15.49 2.73
C MET A 45 2.01 -13.99 2.76
N ALA A 46 3.27 -13.63 2.97
CA ALA A 46 3.74 -12.24 2.89
C ALA A 46 3.49 -11.65 1.49
N GLU A 47 3.86 -12.40 0.45
CA GLU A 47 3.65 -12.02 -0.95
C GLU A 47 2.16 -11.89 -1.31
N LEU A 48 1.35 -12.89 -0.93
CA LEU A 48 -0.11 -12.87 -1.13
C LEU A 48 -0.76 -11.70 -0.42
N ASN A 49 -0.28 -11.38 0.79
CA ASN A 49 -0.70 -10.19 1.49
C ASN A 49 -0.35 -8.95 0.66
N ALA A 50 0.93 -8.66 0.42
CA ALA A 50 1.33 -7.45 -0.30
C ALA A 50 0.57 -7.27 -1.63
N ALA A 51 0.41 -8.33 -2.42
CA ALA A 51 -0.36 -8.32 -3.66
C ALA A 51 -1.83 -7.94 -3.46
N TYR A 52 -2.50 -8.53 -2.47
CA TYR A 52 -3.90 -8.24 -2.17
C TYR A 52 -4.12 -6.80 -1.68
N ASP A 53 -3.22 -6.27 -0.85
CA ASP A 53 -3.33 -4.87 -0.39
C ASP A 53 -3.13 -3.89 -1.56
N LEU A 54 -2.18 -4.20 -2.45
CA LEU A 54 -1.92 -3.41 -3.64
C LEU A 54 -3.14 -3.37 -4.57
N ALA A 55 -3.75 -4.53 -4.83
CA ALA A 55 -4.97 -4.61 -5.64
C ALA A 55 -6.14 -3.81 -5.03
N ARG A 56 -6.30 -3.85 -3.70
CA ARG A 56 -7.34 -3.07 -3.01
C ARG A 56 -7.08 -1.57 -3.04
N ALA A 57 -5.84 -1.14 -2.88
CA ALA A 57 -5.48 0.28 -3.00
C ALA A 57 -5.73 0.80 -4.43
N ALA A 58 -5.41 -0.01 -5.45
CA ALA A 58 -5.72 0.33 -6.84
C ALA A 58 -7.24 0.43 -7.08
N ALA A 59 -8.03 -0.51 -6.55
CA ALA A 59 -9.50 -0.45 -6.64
C ALA A 59 -10.09 0.78 -5.92
N GLN A 60 -9.51 1.17 -4.78
CA GLN A 60 -9.90 2.37 -4.05
C GLN A 60 -9.73 3.63 -4.91
N HIS A 61 -8.61 3.76 -5.62
CA HIS A 61 -8.40 4.86 -6.57
C HIS A 61 -9.26 4.75 -7.83
N GLY A 62 -9.41 3.55 -8.42
CA GLY A 62 -10.19 3.34 -9.64
C GLY A 62 -11.69 3.62 -9.48
N SER A 63 -12.22 3.58 -8.25
CA SER A 63 -13.60 4.01 -7.95
C SER A 63 -13.84 5.52 -8.13
N ARG A 64 -12.76 6.31 -8.26
CA ARG A 64 -12.77 7.71 -8.68
C ARG A 64 -12.49 7.72 -10.18
N ALA A 65 -13.52 7.95 -11.01
CA ALA A 65 -13.40 7.90 -12.47
C ALA A 65 -12.13 8.64 -12.95
N PRO A 66 -11.31 8.03 -13.83
CA PRO A 66 -10.22 8.74 -14.48
C PRO A 66 -10.82 9.91 -15.28
N VAL A 67 -10.34 11.12 -15.02
CA VAL A 67 -10.40 12.16 -16.06
C VAL A 67 -9.41 11.67 -17.11
N GLU A 68 -9.91 11.21 -18.26
CA GLU A 68 -9.08 10.76 -19.37
C GLU A 68 -8.11 11.90 -19.74
N PRO A 69 -6.79 11.71 -19.65
CA PRO A 69 -5.88 12.64 -20.28
C PRO A 69 -6.02 12.52 -21.80
N ASP A 70 -6.16 13.65 -22.49
CA ASP A 70 -6.12 13.74 -23.95
C ASP A 70 -4.95 12.90 -24.48
N ALA A 71 -5.28 11.85 -25.24
CA ALA A 71 -4.32 10.88 -25.76
C ALA A 71 -3.42 11.47 -26.87
N ASP A 72 -3.68 12.72 -27.29
CA ASP A 72 -3.01 13.38 -28.43
C ASP A 72 -1.78 14.21 -28.04
N ALA A 73 -1.36 14.24 -26.78
CA ALA A 73 -0.25 15.11 -26.32
C ALA A 73 1.13 14.41 -26.13
N ALA A 74 1.28 13.14 -26.46
CA ALA A 74 2.51 12.39 -26.17
C ALA A 74 3.46 12.28 -27.38
N GLY A 75 4.20 13.36 -27.67
CA GLY A 75 5.34 13.32 -28.59
C GLY A 75 6.56 12.58 -28.02
N PRO A 76 7.49 12.10 -28.87
CA PRO A 76 8.76 11.52 -28.41
C PRO A 76 9.57 12.60 -27.68
N GLY A 77 9.75 12.43 -26.36
CA GLY A 77 10.40 13.40 -25.48
C GLY A 77 9.51 13.96 -24.36
N ALA A 78 8.25 13.53 -24.24
CA ALA A 78 7.37 13.91 -23.14
C ALA A 78 8.01 13.56 -21.77
N PRO A 79 7.94 14.46 -20.76
CA PRO A 79 8.46 14.19 -19.44
C PRO A 79 7.76 12.95 -18.87
N LYS A 80 8.56 11.94 -18.48
CA LYS A 80 8.02 10.71 -17.90
C LYS A 80 7.29 11.09 -16.61
N GLY A 81 5.98 10.83 -16.58
CA GLY A 81 5.11 11.22 -15.47
C GLY A 81 5.59 10.71 -14.09
N PRO A 82 5.06 11.27 -12.99
CA PRO A 82 5.46 10.88 -11.64
C PRO A 82 5.40 9.37 -11.42
N GLY A 83 6.45 8.84 -10.78
CA GLY A 83 6.60 7.40 -10.50
C GLY A 83 6.76 6.51 -11.74
N HIS A 84 7.23 7.02 -12.89
CA HIS A 84 7.48 6.19 -14.07
C HIS A 84 8.49 5.04 -13.87
N TRP A 85 9.31 5.11 -12.81
CA TRP A 85 10.24 4.05 -12.41
C TRP A 85 9.55 2.93 -11.62
N LEU A 86 8.30 3.14 -11.17
CA LEU A 86 7.50 2.15 -10.47
C LEU A 86 6.74 1.28 -11.49
N ILE A 87 6.49 0.04 -11.11
CA ILE A 87 5.64 -0.86 -11.89
C ILE A 87 4.21 -0.30 -12.01
N PRO A 88 3.46 -0.67 -13.07
CA PRO A 88 2.10 -0.16 -13.30
C PRO A 88 1.16 -0.36 -12.09
N ALA A 89 1.24 -1.51 -11.41
CA ALA A 89 0.39 -1.80 -10.26
C ALA A 89 0.63 -0.83 -9.08
N LEU A 90 1.88 -0.48 -8.80
CA LEU A 90 2.21 0.53 -7.79
C LEU A 90 1.70 1.91 -8.19
N ARG A 91 1.84 2.28 -9.46
CA ARG A 91 1.34 3.58 -9.95
C ARG A 91 -0.18 3.69 -9.81
N LEU A 92 -0.92 2.64 -10.13
CA LEU A 92 -2.37 2.58 -9.95
C LEU A 92 -2.76 2.64 -8.47
N ALA A 93 -2.06 1.91 -7.61
CA ALA A 93 -2.35 1.83 -6.19
C ALA A 93 -1.98 3.08 -5.38
N LEU A 94 -1.06 3.90 -5.88
CA LEU A 94 -0.70 5.19 -5.27
C LEU A 94 -1.61 6.33 -5.76
N GLY A 95 -2.12 6.21 -6.99
CA GLY A 95 -2.90 7.27 -7.62
C GLY A 95 -2.08 8.54 -7.88
N PRO A 96 -2.67 9.54 -8.57
CA PRO A 96 -1.94 10.72 -9.02
C PRO A 96 -1.41 11.57 -7.85
N GLU A 97 -2.15 11.64 -6.74
CA GLU A 97 -1.78 12.47 -5.59
C GLU A 97 -0.54 11.93 -4.89
N LEU A 98 -0.50 10.66 -4.47
CA LEU A 98 0.70 10.12 -3.83
C LEU A 98 1.88 10.08 -4.79
N LEU A 99 1.66 9.75 -6.07
CA LEU A 99 2.71 9.78 -7.09
C LEU A 99 3.34 11.17 -7.23
N GLY A 100 2.54 12.24 -7.23
CA GLY A 100 3.03 13.62 -7.29
C GLY A 100 3.84 14.05 -6.07
N HIS A 101 3.72 13.33 -4.95
CA HIS A 101 4.45 13.61 -3.71
C HIS A 101 5.67 12.73 -3.50
N LEU A 102 5.92 11.73 -4.36
CA LEU A 102 7.15 10.93 -4.32
C LEU A 102 8.35 11.72 -4.85
N PHE A 103 9.51 11.51 -4.24
CA PHE A 103 10.76 11.98 -4.80
C PHE A 103 11.18 11.12 -6.00
N PRO A 104 11.91 11.67 -6.99
CA PRO A 104 12.47 10.89 -8.08
C PRO A 104 13.31 9.71 -7.57
N GLY A 105 13.01 8.50 -8.06
CA GLY A 105 13.70 7.27 -7.68
C GLY A 105 13.40 6.79 -6.25
N GLU A 106 12.41 7.36 -5.56
CA GLU A 106 11.94 6.84 -4.27
C GLU A 106 11.31 5.45 -4.47
N ASP A 107 11.89 4.45 -3.80
CA ASP A 107 11.43 3.06 -3.88
C ASP A 107 10.24 2.83 -2.94
N VAL A 108 9.20 2.17 -3.45
CA VAL A 108 7.96 1.92 -2.72
C VAL A 108 7.88 0.43 -2.42
N ARG A 109 8.00 0.10 -1.14
CA ARG A 109 8.09 -1.30 -0.67
C ARG A 109 6.72 -1.92 -0.44
N LEU A 110 5.77 -1.12 0.03
CA LEU A 110 4.43 -1.59 0.37
C LEU A 110 3.42 -0.46 0.22
N VAL A 111 2.22 -0.80 -0.28
CA VAL A 111 1.06 0.09 -0.30
C VAL A 111 -0.12 -0.69 0.27
N THR A 112 -0.85 -0.09 1.20
CA THR A 112 -1.98 -0.76 1.87
C THR A 112 -3.12 0.22 2.18
N PRO A 113 -4.38 -0.17 1.93
CA PRO A 113 -5.53 0.53 2.47
C PRO A 113 -5.56 0.44 4.00
N THR A 114 -5.86 1.55 4.64
CA THR A 114 -5.94 1.70 6.09
C THR A 114 -7.04 2.69 6.42
N SER A 115 -7.36 2.85 7.70
CA SER A 115 -8.13 4.00 8.19
C SER A 115 -7.31 4.77 9.22
N THR A 116 -7.68 6.03 9.44
CA THR A 116 -7.14 6.89 10.49
C THR A 116 -8.32 7.54 11.22
N TRP A 117 -8.04 8.24 12.34
CA TRP A 117 -9.09 9.03 13.00
C TRP A 117 -9.69 10.12 12.10
N ALA A 118 -8.91 10.62 11.12
CA ALA A 118 -9.31 11.70 10.23
C ALA A 118 -9.95 11.20 8.92
N SER A 119 -9.88 9.90 8.64
CA SER A 119 -10.32 9.33 7.37
C SER A 119 -10.58 7.83 7.50
N PRO A 120 -11.83 7.36 7.30
CA PRO A 120 -12.11 5.92 7.15
C PRO A 120 -11.51 5.31 5.88
N ARG A 121 -11.08 6.12 4.91
CA ARG A 121 -10.51 5.69 3.63
C ARG A 121 -9.14 6.31 3.42
N ALA A 122 -8.10 5.69 3.98
CA ALA A 122 -6.73 6.13 3.78
C ALA A 122 -5.91 5.09 3.01
N ILE A 123 -4.89 5.55 2.30
CA ILE A 123 -3.90 4.68 1.64
C ILE A 123 -2.54 5.03 2.22
N LEU A 124 -1.85 4.03 2.77
CA LEU A 124 -0.51 4.15 3.33
C LEU A 124 0.49 3.50 2.40
N ALA A 125 1.46 4.29 1.95
CA ALA A 125 2.65 3.86 1.25
C ALA A 125 3.86 3.89 2.19
N VAL A 126 4.66 2.83 2.16
CA VAL A 126 5.92 2.71 2.87
C VAL A 126 7.04 2.67 1.86
N THR A 127 7.93 3.67 1.95
CA THR A 127 9.04 3.83 1.02
C THR A 127 10.37 3.41 1.67
N ASP A 128 11.46 3.53 0.92
CA ASP A 128 12.82 3.41 1.45
C ASP A 128 13.18 4.46 2.52
N ARG A 129 12.43 5.56 2.64
CA ARG A 129 12.81 6.72 3.48
C ARG A 129 11.72 7.27 4.41
N ARG A 130 10.44 6.96 4.15
CA ARG A 130 9.31 7.52 4.90
C ARG A 130 8.03 6.70 4.80
N LEU A 131 7.10 7.04 5.70
CA LEU A 131 5.69 6.79 5.51
C LEU A 131 5.09 7.96 4.71
N LEU A 132 4.28 7.65 3.70
CA LEU A 132 3.50 8.61 2.93
C LEU A 132 2.07 8.11 2.89
N TRP A 133 1.08 8.92 3.23
CA TRP A 133 -0.31 8.47 3.20
C TRP A 133 -1.27 9.53 2.69
N LEU A 134 -2.34 9.05 2.06
CA LEU A 134 -3.44 9.85 1.52
C LEU A 134 -4.68 9.62 2.38
N LEU A 135 -5.35 10.70 2.75
CA LEU A 135 -6.71 10.71 3.27
C LEU A 135 -7.66 10.90 2.08
N ASP A 136 -8.18 9.80 1.54
CA ASP A 136 -8.86 9.76 0.24
C ASP A 136 -10.17 10.54 0.24
N ASP A 137 -10.83 10.66 1.39
CA ASP A 137 -12.09 11.36 1.60
C ASP A 137 -11.96 12.73 2.28
N ALA A 138 -10.75 13.16 2.64
CA ALA A 138 -10.54 14.47 3.24
C ALA A 138 -10.67 15.60 2.18
N PRO A 139 -11.23 16.77 2.54
CA PRO A 139 -11.41 17.87 1.59
C PRO A 139 -10.11 18.64 1.29
N VAL A 140 -9.18 18.71 2.25
CA VAL A 140 -7.92 19.46 2.15
C VAL A 140 -6.80 18.73 2.89
N ALA A 141 -5.55 19.13 2.64
CA ALA A 141 -4.35 18.59 3.29
C ALA A 141 -4.32 17.05 3.29
N ARG A 142 -4.70 16.45 2.17
CA ARG A 142 -4.99 15.01 2.05
C ARG A 142 -3.74 14.15 2.12
N VAL A 143 -2.61 14.64 1.63
CA VAL A 143 -1.34 13.91 1.59
C VAL A 143 -0.46 14.32 2.76
N HIS A 144 0.04 13.32 3.48
CA HIS A 144 0.90 13.49 4.63
C HIS A 144 2.14 12.59 4.52
N SER A 145 3.22 13.02 5.18
CA SER A 145 4.52 12.35 5.12
C SER A 145 5.19 12.35 6.48
N LEU A 146 5.86 11.24 6.82
CA LEU A 146 6.68 11.09 8.03
C LEU A 146 7.97 10.34 7.70
N THR A 147 9.09 11.06 7.69
CA THR A 147 10.43 10.47 7.49
C THR A 147 10.81 9.58 8.66
N PHE A 148 11.48 8.46 8.41
CA PHE A 148 11.87 7.51 9.47
C PHE A 148 12.76 8.13 10.55
N ARG A 149 13.65 9.06 10.18
CA ARG A 149 14.47 9.82 11.14
C ARG A 149 13.67 10.59 12.21
N ASN A 150 12.39 10.85 11.97
CA ASN A 150 11.50 11.57 12.89
C ASN A 150 10.61 10.63 13.70
N VAL A 151 10.72 9.31 13.50
CA VAL A 151 10.00 8.29 14.25
C VAL A 151 10.75 8.01 15.55
N ALA A 152 10.04 8.16 16.67
CA ALA A 152 10.56 7.84 18.00
C ALA A 152 10.20 6.42 18.43
N GLU A 153 9.01 5.96 18.02
CA GLU A 153 8.48 4.66 18.42
C GLU A 153 7.41 4.22 17.42
N VAL A 154 7.41 2.93 17.10
CA VAL A 154 6.30 2.25 16.44
C VAL A 154 5.76 1.20 17.40
N LYS A 155 4.43 1.07 17.48
CA LYS A 155 3.77 0.02 18.25
C LYS A 155 2.61 -0.55 17.47
N THR A 156 2.62 -1.87 17.29
CA THR A 156 1.49 -2.59 16.70
C THR A 156 0.67 -3.31 17.76
N ARG A 157 -0.66 -3.23 17.65
CA ARG A 157 -1.59 -4.01 18.47
C ARG A 157 -2.54 -4.78 17.57
N VAL A 158 -2.54 -6.10 17.69
CA VAL A 158 -3.47 -6.99 16.97
C VAL A 158 -4.75 -7.18 17.79
N ARG A 159 -5.89 -7.05 17.12
CA ARG A 159 -7.24 -7.28 17.65
C ARG A 159 -8.01 -8.14 16.64
N ARG A 160 -8.24 -9.41 16.99
CA ARG A 160 -8.86 -10.41 16.09
C ARG A 160 -8.10 -10.51 14.76
N LYS A 161 -8.71 -10.11 13.64
CA LYS A 161 -8.17 -10.19 12.27
C LYS A 161 -7.62 -8.85 11.76
N ARG A 162 -7.50 -7.84 12.62
CA ARG A 162 -7.02 -6.48 12.29
C ARG A 162 -5.91 -6.06 13.23
N ALA A 163 -5.08 -5.12 12.79
CA ALA A 163 -4.03 -4.50 13.56
C ALA A 163 -4.16 -2.98 13.56
N HIS A 164 -3.81 -2.38 14.69
CA HIS A 164 -3.66 -0.93 14.83
C HIS A 164 -2.18 -0.63 15.03
N MET A 165 -1.63 0.18 14.14
CA MET A 165 -0.25 0.65 14.23
C MET A 165 -0.24 2.10 14.71
N THR A 166 0.49 2.34 15.79
CA THR A 166 0.72 3.69 16.33
C THR A 166 2.15 4.09 16.07
N VAL A 167 2.35 5.24 15.44
CA VAL A 167 3.67 5.83 15.20
C VAL A 167 3.78 7.11 16.00
N ARG A 168 4.72 7.17 16.94
CA ARG A 168 5.04 8.37 17.72
C ARG A 168 6.26 9.04 17.12
N THR A 169 6.18 10.35 16.94
CA THR A 169 7.28 11.16 16.42
C THR A 169 8.19 11.67 17.53
N LEU A 170 9.43 12.04 17.19
CA LEU A 170 10.35 12.71 18.13
C LEU A 170 9.78 14.03 18.67
N ALA A 171 8.91 14.69 17.91
CA ALA A 171 8.20 15.90 18.33
C ALA A 171 6.95 15.63 19.20
N GLY A 172 6.74 14.39 19.66
CA GLY A 172 5.61 14.02 20.53
C GLY A 172 4.26 13.82 19.82
N ARG A 173 4.17 14.09 18.51
CA ARG A 173 2.95 13.80 17.72
C ARG A 173 2.72 12.31 17.58
N ARG A 174 1.44 11.89 17.51
CA ARG A 174 1.02 10.49 17.36
C ARG A 174 0.16 10.33 16.10
N HIS A 175 0.55 9.38 15.25
CA HIS A 175 -0.21 8.93 14.10
C HIS A 175 -0.74 7.53 14.37
N VAL A 176 -1.99 7.25 14.03
CA VAL A 176 -2.61 5.95 14.26
C VAL A 176 -3.26 5.48 12.97
N PHE A 177 -2.88 4.28 12.55
CA PHE A 177 -3.37 3.58 11.39
C PHE A 177 -4.16 2.35 11.86
N HIS A 178 -5.42 2.29 11.50
CA HIS A 178 -6.37 1.24 11.85
C HIS A 178 -6.68 0.36 10.65
N ASP A 179 -7.34 -0.78 10.91
CA ASP A 179 -7.77 -1.75 9.89
C ASP A 179 -6.66 -2.38 9.04
N LEU A 180 -5.40 -2.22 9.46
CA LEU A 180 -4.27 -2.91 8.84
C LEU A 180 -4.42 -4.42 9.04
N ARG A 181 -3.86 -5.19 8.10
CA ARG A 181 -3.69 -6.63 8.31
C ARG A 181 -2.51 -6.87 9.27
N PRO A 182 -2.60 -7.87 10.17
CA PRO A 182 -1.54 -8.10 11.17
C PRO A 182 -0.15 -8.27 10.57
N HIS A 183 -0.03 -9.05 9.51
CA HIS A 183 1.24 -9.25 8.82
C HIS A 183 1.75 -7.96 8.18
N THR A 184 0.90 -7.23 7.44
CA THR A 184 1.24 -5.91 6.88
C THR A 184 1.77 -4.96 7.96
N ALA A 185 1.09 -4.86 9.11
CA ALA A 185 1.52 -3.99 10.19
C ALA A 185 2.89 -4.40 10.76
N ALA A 186 3.13 -5.71 10.94
CA ALA A 186 4.42 -6.23 11.39
C ALA A 186 5.55 -5.92 10.39
N THR A 187 5.30 -6.08 9.08
CA THR A 187 6.26 -5.72 8.02
C THR A 187 6.59 -4.23 8.06
N ILE A 188 5.59 -3.37 8.25
CA ILE A 188 5.82 -1.92 8.34
C ILE A 188 6.65 -1.58 9.59
N GLU A 189 6.32 -2.16 10.74
CA GLU A 189 7.05 -1.94 11.99
C GLU A 189 8.52 -2.36 11.86
N GLN A 190 8.79 -3.53 11.29
CA GLN A 190 10.16 -3.98 11.00
C GLN A 190 10.90 -3.03 10.07
N HIS A 191 10.25 -2.59 9.00
CA HIS A 191 10.88 -1.70 8.00
C HIS A 191 11.16 -0.30 8.54
N VAL A 192 10.26 0.25 9.38
CA VAL A 192 10.46 1.58 9.97
C VAL A 192 11.57 1.59 11.03
N LEU A 193 11.84 0.45 11.67
CA LEU A 193 12.83 0.29 12.73
C LEU A 193 14.19 -0.27 12.25
N ALA A 194 14.29 -0.69 10.99
CA ALA A 194 15.52 -1.15 10.36
C ALA A 194 16.45 0.01 9.98
#